data_AF-A0A349HDP3-F1
#
_entry.id   AF-A0A349HDP3-F1
#
_cell.length_a   1.000
_cell.length_b   1.000
_cell.length_c   1.000
_cell.angle_alpha   90.00
_cell.angle_beta   90.00
_cell.angle_gamma   90.00
#
_symmetry.space_group_name_H-M   'P 1'
#
loop_
_entity.id
_entity.type
_entity.pdbx_description
1 polymer ?
#
loop_
_entity_poly.entity_id
_entity_poly.type
_entity_poly.pdbx_seq_one_letter_code
_entity_poly.pdbx_strand_id
1 'polypeptide(L)'
;SCMTNIGHYRAAGKVLNGQSNIPTRLWISPPTRMDARQLSEEGYYAIYGSAGARMEMPGCSLCMGNQARVADNATVVSTSTRNFPNRLGKGANVYLSSAELAAVCALLGKIPTFSEYMTYMGEIGSKGAEIYRYLNFDQVPEYRAVADQVKVAA
;
A
#
# COMPACT_ATOMS: atom_id res chain seq x y z
N SER A 1 4.17 -4.97 -0.14
CA SER A 1 5.01 -6.18 -0.25
C SER A 1 4.23 -7.36 0.33
N CYS A 2 4.81 -8.54 0.58
CA CYS A 2 4.10 -9.57 1.35
C CYS A 2 3.92 -9.22 2.85
N MET A 3 4.57 -8.16 3.34
CA MET A 3 4.38 -7.64 4.70
C MET A 3 3.09 -6.83 4.86
N THR A 4 2.40 -6.52 3.76
CA THR A 4 1.22 -5.65 3.76
C THR A 4 -0.04 -6.46 3.47
N ASN A 5 -1.15 -6.07 4.10
CA ASN A 5 -2.51 -6.54 3.89
C ASN A 5 -3.40 -5.34 3.52
N ILE A 6 -4.66 -5.60 3.14
CA ILE A 6 -5.59 -4.57 2.68
C ILE A 6 -5.73 -3.35 3.61
N GLY A 7 -5.67 -3.54 4.94
CA GLY A 7 -5.84 -2.46 5.91
C GLY A 7 -4.77 -1.38 5.79
N HIS A 8 -3.52 -1.77 5.48
CA HIS A 8 -2.43 -0.84 5.26
C HIS A 8 -2.65 0.05 4.02
N TYR A 9 -3.26 -0.49 2.97
CA TYR A 9 -3.62 0.29 1.78
C TYR A 9 -4.74 1.28 2.12
N ARG A 10 -5.78 0.83 2.83
CA ARG A 10 -6.85 1.74 3.28
C ARG A 10 -6.31 2.87 4.14
N ALA A 11 -5.41 2.56 5.09
CA ALA A 11 -4.77 3.55 5.94
C ALA A 11 -3.98 4.58 5.12
N ALA A 12 -3.14 4.12 4.19
CA ALA A 12 -2.43 5.00 3.26
C ALA A 12 -3.39 5.85 2.40
N GLY A 13 -4.52 5.27 1.99
CA GLY A 13 -5.57 5.97 1.27
C GLY A 13 -6.21 7.10 2.08
N LYS A 14 -6.44 6.91 3.39
CA LYS A 14 -6.93 7.99 4.25
C LYS A 14 -5.92 9.14 4.35
N VAL A 15 -4.63 8.85 4.46
CA VAL A 15 -3.55 9.87 4.48
C VAL A 15 -3.52 10.67 3.17
N LEU A 16 -3.71 10.01 2.04
CA LEU A 16 -3.63 10.61 0.70
C LEU A 16 -4.95 11.21 0.22
N ASN A 17 -6.04 11.10 0.99
CA ASN A 17 -7.35 11.54 0.55
C ASN A 17 -7.40 13.06 0.35
N GLY A 18 -7.96 13.48 -0.79
CA GLY A 18 -8.02 14.89 -1.18
C GLY A 18 -6.67 15.51 -1.57
N GLN A 19 -5.58 14.74 -1.59
CA GLN A 19 -4.27 15.21 -2.01
C GLN A 19 -4.07 14.98 -3.50
N SER A 20 -3.35 15.91 -4.14
CA SER A 20 -3.01 15.82 -5.56
C SER A 20 -1.56 16.24 -5.79
N ASN A 21 -0.89 15.58 -6.74
CA ASN A 21 0.49 15.91 -7.13
C ASN A 21 1.47 15.95 -5.95
N ILE A 22 1.50 14.86 -5.17
CA ILE A 22 2.45 14.75 -4.05
C ILE A 22 3.90 14.92 -4.54
N PRO A 23 4.81 15.45 -3.70
CA PRO A 23 6.18 15.80 -4.12
C PRO A 23 7.08 14.59 -4.40
N THR A 24 6.59 13.36 -4.16
CA THR A 24 7.36 12.13 -4.29
C THR A 24 6.81 11.21 -5.38
N ARG A 25 7.65 10.28 -5.83
CA ARG A 25 7.19 9.17 -6.67
C ARG A 25 6.69 8.02 -5.79
N LEU A 26 5.38 7.93 -5.62
CA LEU A 26 4.74 6.86 -4.87
C LEU A 26 4.44 5.63 -5.75
N TRP A 27 4.77 4.45 -5.24
CA TRP A 27 4.44 3.16 -5.86
C TRP A 27 3.50 2.38 -4.95
N ILE A 28 2.35 1.98 -5.48
CA ILE A 28 1.35 1.16 -4.78
C ILE A 28 1.23 -0.19 -5.49
N SER A 29 1.50 -1.26 -4.77
CA SER A 29 1.45 -2.64 -5.29
C SER A 29 0.71 -3.53 -4.29
N PRO A 30 -0.60 -3.80 -4.47
CA PRO A 30 -1.34 -4.76 -3.64
C PRO A 30 -0.68 -6.15 -3.65
N PRO A 31 -0.80 -6.95 -2.57
CA PRO A 31 -0.14 -8.25 -2.51
C PRO A 31 -0.88 -9.32 -3.33
N THR A 32 -2.20 -9.21 -3.49
CA THR A 32 -3.02 -10.13 -4.28
C THR A 32 -4.01 -9.39 -5.19
N ARG A 33 -4.54 -10.09 -6.19
CA ARG A 33 -5.63 -9.62 -7.05
C ARG A 33 -6.94 -9.38 -6.29
N MET A 34 -7.16 -10.09 -5.18
CA MET A 34 -8.34 -9.91 -4.34
C MET A 34 -8.28 -8.59 -3.59
N ASP A 35 -7.11 -8.22 -3.05
CA ASP A 35 -6.90 -6.91 -2.42
C ASP A 35 -7.05 -5.78 -3.44
N ALA A 36 -6.44 -5.90 -4.62
CA ALA A 36 -6.55 -4.91 -5.68
C ALA A 36 -8.02 -4.67 -6.11
N ARG A 37 -8.79 -5.75 -6.26
CA ARG A 37 -10.21 -5.70 -6.60
C ARG A 37 -11.01 -4.98 -5.51
N GLN A 38 -10.88 -5.40 -4.25
CA GLN A 38 -11.60 -4.80 -3.13
C GLN A 38 -11.25 -3.31 -2.96
N LEU A 39 -9.97 -2.94 -3.08
CA LEU A 39 -9.54 -1.54 -3.03
C LEU A 39 -10.09 -0.70 -4.19
N SER A 40 -10.28 -1.32 -5.37
CA SER A 40 -10.90 -0.65 -6.52
C SER A 40 -12.39 -0.41 -6.28
N GLU A 41 -13.10 -1.41 -5.75
CA GLU A 41 -14.54 -1.32 -5.43
C GLU A 41 -14.83 -0.30 -4.33
N GLU A 42 -13.93 -0.18 -3.36
CA GLU A 42 -14.01 0.82 -2.31
C GLU A 42 -13.54 2.22 -2.74
N GLY A 43 -13.08 2.38 -3.98
CA GLY A 43 -12.68 3.67 -4.56
C GLY A 43 -11.27 4.15 -4.19
N TYR A 44 -10.47 3.35 -3.48
CA TYR A 44 -9.10 3.75 -3.09
C TYR A 44 -8.17 3.95 -4.29
N TYR A 45 -8.40 3.25 -5.40
CA TYR A 45 -7.64 3.46 -6.64
C TYR A 45 -7.79 4.89 -7.19
N ALA A 46 -8.97 5.50 -7.06
CA ALA A 46 -9.19 6.89 -7.45
C ALA A 46 -8.39 7.87 -6.57
N ILE A 47 -8.29 7.58 -5.27
CA ILE A 47 -7.48 8.36 -4.32
C ILE A 47 -6.00 8.29 -4.71
N TYR A 48 -5.48 7.08 -4.96
CA TYR A 48 -4.09 6.90 -5.36
C TYR A 48 -3.77 7.57 -6.70
N GLY A 49 -4.67 7.44 -7.68
CA GLY A 49 -4.55 8.09 -8.98
C GLY A 49 -4.52 9.62 -8.86
N SER A 50 -5.42 10.20 -8.05
CA SER A 50 -5.47 11.64 -7.80
C SER A 50 -4.19 12.16 -7.13
N ALA A 51 -3.63 11.38 -6.20
CA ALA A 51 -2.36 11.69 -5.55
C ALA A 51 -1.15 11.60 -6.51
N GLY A 52 -1.31 11.01 -7.70
CA GLY A 52 -0.23 10.80 -8.67
C GLY A 52 0.57 9.52 -8.44
N ALA A 53 0.02 8.55 -7.70
CA ALA A 53 0.69 7.30 -7.40
C ALA A 53 0.73 6.37 -8.62
N ARG A 54 1.84 5.65 -8.79
CA ARG A 54 1.97 4.58 -9.77
C ARG A 54 1.44 3.27 -9.18
N MET A 55 0.39 2.73 -9.80
CA MET A 55 -0.20 1.45 -9.43
C MET A 55 0.45 0.32 -10.20
N GLU A 56 0.98 -0.66 -9.48
CA GLU A 56 1.59 -1.87 -10.05
C GLU A 56 0.62 -3.05 -9.96
N MET A 57 0.79 -4.02 -10.85
CA MET A 57 0.04 -5.27 -10.77
C MET A 57 0.37 -6.02 -9.47
N PRO A 58 -0.58 -6.79 -8.91
CA PRO A 58 -0.34 -7.52 -7.68
C PRO A 58 0.85 -8.47 -7.75
N GLY A 59 1.76 -8.37 -6.77
CA GLY A 59 2.97 -9.18 -6.71
C GLY A 59 4.11 -8.55 -5.90
N CYS A 60 5.32 -9.07 -6.08
CA CYS A 60 6.51 -8.61 -5.36
C CYS A 60 6.95 -7.19 -5.76
N SER A 61 6.69 -6.79 -7.01
CA SER A 61 7.03 -5.47 -7.55
C SER A 61 8.49 -5.09 -7.20
N LEU A 62 8.71 -3.90 -6.67
CA LEU A 62 10.04 -3.37 -6.33
C LEU A 62 10.75 -4.14 -5.19
N CYS A 63 10.05 -4.96 -4.40
CA CYS A 63 10.61 -5.62 -3.22
C CYS A 63 11.81 -6.53 -3.56
N MET A 64 11.83 -7.12 -4.76
CA MET A 64 12.93 -7.96 -5.21
C MET A 64 13.98 -7.18 -6.01
N GLY A 65 13.58 -6.14 -6.73
CA GLY A 65 14.45 -5.33 -7.59
C GLY A 65 14.96 -6.03 -8.85
N ASN A 66 14.29 -7.11 -9.27
CA ASN A 66 14.64 -7.89 -10.47
C ASN A 66 13.95 -7.42 -11.76
N GLN A 67 12.94 -6.55 -11.65
CA GLN A 67 12.18 -5.99 -12.77
C GLN A 67 12.20 -4.46 -12.66
N ALA A 68 11.13 -3.86 -12.13
CA ALA A 68 11.08 -2.45 -11.82
C ALA A 68 12.08 -2.11 -10.71
N ARG A 69 12.77 -0.98 -10.88
CA ARG A 69 13.73 -0.43 -9.92
C ARG A 69 13.46 1.05 -9.71
N VAL A 70 13.85 1.57 -8.55
CA VAL A 70 13.85 3.01 -8.30
C VAL A 70 14.95 3.69 -9.13
N ALA A 71 14.87 5.02 -9.24
CA ALA A 71 15.93 5.80 -9.87
C ALA A 71 17.26 5.63 -9.13
N ASP A 72 18.36 5.73 -9.86
CA ASP A 72 19.70 5.64 -9.29
C ASP A 72 19.90 6.73 -8.22
N ASN A 73 20.55 6.35 -7.13
CA ASN A 73 20.84 7.19 -5.96
C ASN A 73 19.60 7.78 -5.26
N ALA A 74 18.40 7.25 -5.52
CA ALA A 74 17.19 7.70 -4.85
C ALA A 74 17.19 7.34 -3.35
N THR A 75 16.60 8.23 -2.54
CA THR A 75 16.23 7.93 -1.16
C THR A 75 14.80 7.40 -1.12
N VAL A 76 14.60 6.23 -0.52
CA VAL A 76 13.33 5.49 -0.57
C VAL A 76 12.88 5.13 0.83
N VAL A 77 11.59 5.31 1.10
CA VAL A 77 10.91 4.73 2.25
C VAL A 77 10.07 3.55 1.74
N SER A 78 10.26 2.36 2.31
CA SER A 78 9.69 1.12 1.78
C SER A 78 9.07 0.25 2.87
N THR A 79 7.93 -0.35 2.56
CA THR A 79 7.27 -1.40 3.38
C THR A 79 7.72 -2.81 2.97
N SER A 80 8.83 -2.93 2.23
CA SER A 80 9.45 -4.20 1.89
C SER A 80 10.17 -4.83 3.08
N THR A 81 10.70 -6.03 2.88
CA THR A 81 11.40 -6.78 3.93
C THR A 81 12.89 -6.45 4.06
N ARG A 82 13.51 -5.86 3.03
CA ARG A 82 14.98 -5.75 2.92
C ARG A 82 15.42 -4.44 2.30
N ASN A 83 16.47 -3.84 2.85
CA ASN A 83 17.08 -2.60 2.37
C ASN A 83 18.58 -2.75 2.04
N PHE A 84 19.03 -3.94 1.66
CA PHE A 84 20.43 -4.18 1.29
C PHE A 84 20.90 -3.28 0.15
N PRO A 85 22.21 -2.94 0.09
CA PRO A 85 22.76 -2.15 -1.00
C PRO A 85 22.37 -2.68 -2.38
N ASN A 86 21.98 -1.78 -3.28
CA ASN A 86 21.53 -2.09 -4.64
C ASN A 86 20.26 -2.94 -4.78
N ARG A 87 19.54 -3.24 -3.69
CA ARG A 87 18.33 -4.08 -3.74
C ARG A 87 17.20 -3.45 -4.54
N LEU A 88 16.81 -2.22 -4.19
CA LEU A 88 15.68 -1.53 -4.82
C LEU A 88 16.09 -0.70 -6.05
N GLY A 89 17.34 -0.25 -6.09
CA GLY A 89 17.92 0.56 -7.15
C GLY A 89 19.40 0.77 -6.90
N LYS A 90 20.16 1.14 -7.94
CA LYS A 90 21.61 1.32 -7.84
C LYS A 90 21.93 2.53 -6.96
N GLY A 91 22.77 2.35 -5.95
CA GLY A 91 23.13 3.42 -5.02
C GLY A 91 21.98 3.98 -4.18
N ALA A 92 20.80 3.33 -4.20
CA ALA A 92 19.63 3.81 -3.48
C ALA A 92 19.79 3.63 -1.96
N ASN A 93 19.40 4.65 -1.19
CA ASN A 93 19.34 4.61 0.26
C ASN A 93 17.91 4.28 0.70
N VAL A 94 17.72 3.15 1.37
CA VAL A 94 16.38 2.62 1.65
C VAL A 94 16.13 2.53 3.16
N TYR A 95 15.06 3.19 3.60
CA TYR A 95 14.52 3.12 4.95
C TYR A 95 13.31 2.18 4.97
N LEU A 96 13.30 1.23 5.91
CA LEU A 96 12.14 0.36 6.12
C LEU A 96 11.18 1.01 7.12
N SER A 97 9.88 0.99 6.82
CA SER A 97 8.86 1.60 7.67
C SER A 97 7.51 0.89 7.59
N SER A 98 6.56 1.32 8.43
CA SER A 98 5.14 1.00 8.27
C SER A 98 4.53 1.68 7.03
N ALA A 99 3.33 1.25 6.63
CA ALA A 99 2.63 1.81 5.48
C ALA A 99 2.07 3.21 5.76
N GLU A 100 1.59 3.43 6.97
CA GLU A 100 1.09 4.72 7.45
C GLU A 100 2.21 5.77 7.40
N LEU A 101 3.39 5.44 7.93
CA LEU A 101 4.55 6.33 7.88
C LEU A 101 5.03 6.55 6.45
N ALA A 102 5.07 5.50 5.62
CA ALA A 102 5.45 5.63 4.22
C ALA A 102 4.50 6.57 3.44
N ALA A 103 3.19 6.52 3.71
CA ALA A 103 2.21 7.41 3.10
C ALA A 103 2.43 8.88 3.53
N VAL A 104 2.70 9.12 4.82
CA VAL A 104 3.02 10.46 5.33
C VAL A 104 4.34 10.98 4.71
N CYS A 105 5.37 10.14 4.61
CA CYS A 105 6.62 10.49 3.92
C CYS A 105 6.38 10.84 2.45
N ALA A 106 5.50 10.10 1.77
CA ALA A 106 5.18 10.34 0.37
C ALA A 106 4.48 11.69 0.17
N LEU A 107 3.58 12.04 1.09
CA LEU A 107 2.87 13.32 1.10
C LEU A 107 3.81 14.51 1.41
N LEU A 108 4.69 14.36 2.40
CA LEU A 108 5.54 15.46 2.87
C LEU A 108 6.86 15.60 2.10
N GLY A 109 7.31 14.57 1.38
CA GLY A 109 8.61 14.57 0.69
C GLY A 109 9.82 14.40 1.62
N LYS A 110 9.60 14.11 2.91
CA LYS A 110 10.64 13.91 3.92
C LYS A 110 10.15 12.92 4.98
N ILE A 111 11.08 12.37 5.77
CA ILE A 111 10.71 11.65 7.00
C ILE A 111 10.17 12.70 8.00
N PRO A 112 8.92 12.55 8.48
CA PRO A 112 8.30 13.53 9.38
C PRO A 112 8.94 13.49 10.77
N THR A 113 8.78 14.60 11.49
CA THR A 113 8.91 14.60 12.95
C THR A 113 7.76 13.81 13.59
N PHE A 114 7.92 13.43 14.86
CA PHE A 114 6.85 12.75 15.59
C PHE A 114 5.55 13.57 15.63
N SER A 115 5.65 14.88 15.86
CA SER A 115 4.48 15.76 15.90
C SER A 115 3.75 15.81 14.56
N GLU A 116 4.49 16.00 13.46
CA GLU A 116 3.92 15.97 12.10
C GLU A 116 3.29 14.61 11.78
N TYR A 117 3.87 13.50 12.24
CA TYR A 117 3.28 12.17 12.02
C TYR A 117 1.93 12.02 12.75
N MET A 118 1.88 12.45 14.02
CA MET A 118 0.69 12.28 14.85
C MET A 118 -0.53 13.07 14.37
N THR A 119 -0.35 14.16 13.62
CA THR A 119 -1.48 14.90 13.02
C THR A 119 -2.27 14.05 12.04
N TYR A 120 -1.61 13.14 11.30
CA TYR A 120 -2.27 12.24 10.36
C TYR A 120 -2.84 10.99 11.05
N MET A 121 -2.20 10.54 12.13
CA MET A 121 -2.64 9.33 12.84
C MET A 121 -3.92 9.54 13.66
N GLY A 122 -4.25 10.77 14.03
CA GLY A 122 -5.50 11.06 14.76
C GLY A 122 -6.75 10.57 14.00
N GLU A 123 -6.84 10.84 12.70
CA GLU A 123 -7.97 10.38 11.88
C GLU A 123 -7.96 8.86 11.72
N ILE A 124 -6.80 8.26 11.44
CA ILE A 124 -6.66 6.80 11.30
C ILE A 124 -7.07 6.08 12.58
N GLY A 125 -6.64 6.59 13.74
CA GLY A 125 -6.99 6.05 15.06
C GLY A 125 -8.50 6.07 15.30
N SER A 126 -9.18 7.15 14.91
CA SER A 126 -10.64 7.27 15.07
C SER A 126 -11.45 6.30 14.20
N LYS A 127 -10.90 5.93 13.02
CA LYS A 127 -11.57 5.05 12.04
C LYS A 127 -10.94 3.66 11.95
N GLY A 128 -10.16 3.26 12.96
CA GLY A 128 -9.38 2.01 12.92
C GLY A 128 -10.23 0.76 12.62
N ALA A 129 -11.43 0.67 13.19
CA ALA A 129 -12.33 -0.46 12.98
C ALA A 129 -12.84 -0.57 11.52
N GLU A 130 -12.95 0.54 10.79
CA GLU A 130 -13.31 0.54 9.36
C GLU A 130 -12.11 0.21 8.48
N ILE A 131 -10.97 0.83 8.79
CA ILE A 131 -9.72 0.77 8.02
C ILE A 131 -9.12 -0.64 8.06
N TYR A 132 -8.99 -1.21 9.26
CA TYR A 132 -8.27 -2.47 9.48
C TYR A 132 -9.16 -3.72 9.41
N ARG A 133 -10.20 -3.69 8.57
CA ARG A 133 -11.02 -4.87 8.25
C ARG A 133 -10.28 -5.80 7.28
N TYR A 134 -10.08 -7.05 7.64
CA TYR A 134 -9.46 -8.03 6.75
C TYR A 134 -10.45 -8.55 5.69
N LEU A 135 -9.92 -9.20 4.66
CA LEU A 135 -10.73 -9.93 3.67
C LEU A 135 -11.14 -11.28 4.24
N ASN A 136 -12.43 -11.45 4.53
CA ASN A 136 -13.05 -12.72 4.90
C ASN A 136 -13.89 -13.20 3.71
N PHE A 137 -13.37 -14.14 2.90
CA PHE A 137 -14.01 -14.54 1.66
C PHE A 137 -15.38 -15.23 1.85
N ASP A 138 -15.62 -15.83 3.00
CA ASP A 138 -16.92 -16.40 3.40
C ASP A 138 -18.01 -15.32 3.60
N GLN A 139 -17.59 -14.09 3.89
CA GLN A 139 -18.48 -12.94 4.11
C GLN A 139 -18.71 -12.12 2.84
N VAL A 140 -18.07 -12.49 1.73
CA VAL A 140 -18.19 -11.78 0.45
C VAL A 140 -19.08 -12.58 -0.50
N PRO A 141 -20.28 -12.06 -0.87
CA PRO A 141 -21.29 -12.83 -1.60
C PRO A 141 -20.80 -13.48 -2.89
N GLU A 142 -19.94 -12.80 -3.65
CA GLU A 142 -19.43 -13.29 -4.92
C GLU A 142 -18.54 -14.54 -4.77
N TYR A 143 -17.66 -14.58 -3.76
CA TYR A 143 -16.83 -15.75 -3.51
C TYR A 143 -17.67 -16.89 -2.94
N ARG A 144 -18.60 -16.58 -2.04
CA ARG A 144 -19.52 -17.57 -1.48
C ARG A 144 -20.40 -18.22 -2.55
N ALA A 145 -20.95 -17.43 -3.47
CA ALA A 145 -21.79 -17.92 -4.56
C ALA A 145 -21.08 -18.93 -5.47
N VAL A 146 -19.76 -18.77 -5.68
CA VAL A 146 -18.94 -19.74 -6.42
C VAL A 146 -18.61 -20.96 -5.56
N ALA A 147 -18.24 -20.75 -4.29
CA ALA A 147 -17.89 -21.82 -3.36
C ALA A 147 -19.07 -22.79 -3.12
N ASP A 148 -20.29 -22.27 -2.99
CA ASP A 148 -21.51 -23.06 -2.74
C ASP A 148 -21.88 -24.00 -3.91
N GLN A 149 -21.33 -23.75 -5.12
CA GLN A 149 -21.55 -24.60 -6.30
C GLN A 149 -20.57 -25.79 -6.36
N VAL A 150 -19.52 -25.80 -5.54
CA VAL A 150 -18.49 -26.83 -5.56
C VAL A 150 -19.04 -28.10 -4.90
N LYS A 151 -19.26 -29.15 -5.69
CA LYS A 151 -19.59 -30.49 -5.18
C LYS A 151 -18.30 -31.21 -4.81
N VAL A 152 -18.17 -31.61 -3.55
CA VAL A 152 -17.09 -32.51 -3.11
C VAL A 152 -17.50 -33.93 -3.48
N ALA A 153 -16.68 -34.64 -4.28
CA ALA A 153 -16.91 -36.05 -4.54
C ALA A 153 -16.78 -36.82 -3.22
N ALA A 154 -17.79 -37.63 -2.91
CA ALA A 154 -17.82 -38.51 -1.74
C ALA A 154 -16.83 -39.67 -1.89
#